data_AF-A0AAN9A8Z8-F1
#
_entry.id   AF-A0AAN9A8Z8-F1
#
_cell.length_a   1.000
_cell.length_b   1.000
_cell.length_c   1.000
_cell.angle_alpha   90.00
_cell.angle_beta   90.00
_cell.angle_gamma   90.00
#
_symmetry.space_group_name_H-M   'P 1'
#
loop_
_entity.id
_entity.type
_entity.pdbx_description
1 polymer ?
#
loop_
_entity_poly.entity_id
_entity_poly.type
_entity_poly.pdbx_seq_one_letter_code
_entity_poly.pdbx_strand_id
1 'polypeptide(L)'
;MYGDEDDLPDWFLKDEQRYNQIRIEVEPADLRLYRDRLKDVNVRTIKKVVEAKARKQRKLKNIMAKAKKKAEVITNNEELSQKEKAFEVNKLYKKAMAPLQKKETKYVVMKKMNKGHKPKGVKGPYKLVDKRMKKDKYAANKREAKKGKKHVKQSKPRPQKKARKA
;
A
#
# COMPACT_ATOMS: atom_id res chain seq x y z
N MET A 1 33.47 36.28 2.09
CA MET A 1 32.06 36.21 2.53
C MET A 1 32.01 37.05 3.79
N TYR A 2 31.47 38.26 3.69
CA TYR A 2 31.59 39.27 4.75
C TYR A 2 30.43 39.09 5.73
N GLY A 3 30.74 38.84 7.01
CA GLY A 3 29.78 38.65 8.08
C GLY A 3 30.36 37.67 9.08
N ASP A 4 30.97 38.18 10.13
CA ASP A 4 31.48 37.36 11.24
C ASP A 4 30.29 36.65 11.91
N GLU A 5 30.03 35.40 11.52
CA GLU A 5 28.90 34.58 12.01
C GLU A 5 28.91 34.44 13.54
N ASP A 6 30.06 34.66 14.17
CA ASP A 6 30.30 34.54 15.60
C ASP A 6 29.76 35.72 16.43
N ASP A 7 29.45 36.87 15.83
CA ASP A 7 28.96 38.08 16.56
C ASP A 7 27.45 38.33 16.39
N LEU A 8 26.73 37.40 15.74
CA LEU A 8 25.30 37.53 15.50
C LEU A 8 24.47 36.82 16.58
N PRO A 9 23.30 37.39 16.98
CA PRO A 9 22.41 36.73 17.90
C PRO A 9 21.96 35.35 17.40
N ASP A 10 21.97 34.35 18.28
CA ASP A 10 21.56 32.98 17.98
C ASP A 10 20.13 32.88 17.43
N TRP A 11 19.23 33.80 17.80
CA TRP A 11 17.88 33.85 17.23
C TRP A 11 17.90 34.22 15.74
N PHE A 12 18.82 35.09 15.30
CA PHE A 12 18.96 35.52 13.91
C PHE A 12 19.57 34.40 13.06
N LEU A 13 20.63 33.75 13.54
CA LEU A 13 21.26 32.61 12.86
C LEU A 13 20.29 31.44 12.67
N LYS A 14 19.49 31.12 13.71
CA LYS A 14 18.44 30.08 13.63
C LYS A 14 17.34 30.43 12.63
N ASP A 15 17.03 31.72 12.47
CA ASP A 15 16.01 32.16 11.53
C ASP A 15 16.53 32.12 10.09
N GLU A 16 17.74 32.63 9.88
CA GLU A 16 18.43 32.56 8.60
C GLU A 16 18.59 31.11 8.14
N GLN A 17 19.06 30.19 9.00
CA GLN A 17 19.21 28.77 8.67
C GLN A 17 17.89 28.10 8.25
N ARG A 18 16.75 28.57 8.77
CA ARG A 18 15.42 28.01 8.42
C ARG A 18 14.91 28.54 7.08
N TYR A 19 15.12 29.81 6.80
CA TYR A 19 14.50 30.49 5.66
C TYR A 19 15.45 30.68 4.46
N ASN A 20 16.76 30.75 4.70
CA ASN A 20 17.80 30.90 3.67
C ASN A 20 18.27 29.53 3.13
N GLN A 21 17.33 28.66 2.77
CA GLN A 21 17.64 27.33 2.21
C GLN A 21 17.38 27.29 0.70
N ILE A 22 18.43 27.03 -0.07
CA ILE A 22 18.33 26.79 -1.51
C ILE A 22 17.61 25.45 -1.73
N ARG A 23 16.51 25.46 -2.48
CA ARG A 23 15.79 24.24 -2.86
C ARG A 23 16.57 23.49 -3.94
N ILE A 24 17.39 22.54 -3.53
CA ILE A 24 18.11 21.68 -4.45
C ILE A 24 17.14 20.63 -5.03
N GLU A 25 17.12 20.50 -6.35
CA GLU A 25 16.39 19.41 -7.01
C GLU A 25 17.12 18.09 -6.76
N VAL A 26 16.50 17.20 -5.99
CA VAL A 26 17.09 15.89 -5.64
C VAL A 26 16.58 14.81 -6.58
N GLU A 27 17.50 13.98 -7.07
CA GLU A 27 17.18 12.83 -7.92
C GLU A 27 16.36 11.79 -7.10
N PRO A 28 15.29 11.21 -7.68
CA PRO A 28 14.38 10.35 -6.93
C PRO A 28 15.01 9.02 -6.50
N ALA A 29 16.11 8.56 -7.09
CA ALA A 29 16.84 7.39 -6.60
C ALA A 29 17.68 7.73 -5.37
N ASP A 30 18.31 8.90 -5.30
CA ASP A 30 19.00 9.39 -4.10
C ASP A 30 18.05 9.48 -2.90
N LEU A 31 16.85 10.04 -3.11
CA LEU A 31 15.83 10.09 -2.06
C LEU A 31 15.39 8.69 -1.58
N ARG A 32 15.46 7.67 -2.43
CA ARG A 32 15.17 6.28 -2.04
C ARG A 32 16.33 5.70 -1.24
N LEU A 33 17.57 5.90 -1.70
CA LEU A 33 18.79 5.45 -1.02
C LEU A 33 18.86 6.00 0.41
N TYR A 34 18.64 7.30 0.59
CA TYR A 34 18.61 7.93 1.92
C TYR A 34 17.47 7.39 2.79
N ARG A 35 16.28 7.20 2.22
CA ARG A 35 15.15 6.60 2.95
C ARG A 35 15.43 5.16 3.35
N ASP A 36 16.10 4.38 2.52
CA ASP A 36 16.42 2.98 2.81
C ASP A 36 17.50 2.89 3.88
N ARG A 37 18.55 3.74 3.83
CA ARG A 37 19.53 3.89 4.92
C ARG A 37 18.87 4.23 6.26
N LEU A 38 17.91 5.17 6.27
CA LEU A 38 17.17 5.54 7.49
C LEU A 38 16.25 4.40 7.99
N LYS A 39 15.72 3.56 7.10
CA LYS A 39 14.94 2.37 7.48
C LYS A 39 15.82 1.29 8.08
N ASP A 40 17.06 1.15 7.64
CA ASP A 40 18.02 0.20 8.21
C ASP A 40 18.44 0.61 9.63
N VAL A 41 18.51 1.92 9.91
CA VAL A 41 18.69 2.44 11.27
C VAL A 41 17.41 2.25 12.10
N ASN A 42 16.24 2.47 11.49
CA ASN A 42 14.92 2.27 12.10
C ASN A 42 14.32 0.89 11.75
N VAL A 43 15.13 -0.17 11.80
CA VAL A 43 14.60 -1.52 11.58
C VAL A 43 13.60 -1.79 12.69
N ARG A 44 12.37 -2.13 12.30
CA ARG A 44 11.39 -2.67 13.24
C ARG A 44 12.01 -3.93 13.85
N THR A 45 12.50 -3.83 15.09
CA THR A 45 13.04 -4.97 15.81
C THR A 45 12.03 -6.11 15.80
N ILE A 46 12.50 -7.36 15.85
CA ILE A 46 11.64 -8.55 15.83
C ILE A 46 10.52 -8.41 16.88
N LYS A 47 10.86 -7.87 18.07
CA LYS A 47 9.91 -7.50 19.12
C LYS A 47 8.80 -6.55 18.65
N LYS A 48 9.13 -5.44 17.98
CA LYS A 48 8.15 -4.46 17.47
C LYS A 48 7.27 -5.05 16.35
N VAL A 49 7.81 -5.93 15.51
CA VAL A 49 7.02 -6.63 14.48
C VAL A 49 6.03 -7.59 15.13
N VAL A 50 6.49 -8.38 16.11
CA VAL A 50 5.63 -9.31 16.87
C VAL A 50 4.56 -8.54 17.65
N GLU A 51 4.92 -7.45 18.32
CA GLU A 51 3.98 -6.58 19.02
C GLU A 51 2.91 -6.00 18.07
N ALA A 52 3.31 -5.55 16.88
CA ALA A 52 2.37 -5.05 15.88
C ALA A 52 1.43 -6.14 15.36
N LYS A 53 1.94 -7.37 15.14
CA LYS A 53 1.11 -8.53 14.77
C LYS A 53 0.14 -8.89 15.89
N ALA A 54 0.60 -8.93 17.15
CA ALA A 54 -0.22 -9.19 18.32
C ALA A 54 -1.31 -8.13 18.51
N ARG A 55 -1.00 -6.84 18.34
CA ARG A 55 -2.00 -5.75 18.38
C ARG A 55 -3.07 -5.90 17.31
N LYS A 56 -2.67 -6.26 16.08
CA LYS A 56 -3.63 -6.56 14.99
C LYS A 56 -4.52 -7.74 15.35
N GLN A 57 -3.96 -8.85 15.82
CA GLN A 57 -4.73 -10.01 16.26
C GLN A 57 -5.66 -9.69 17.43
N ARG A 58 -5.20 -8.92 18.42
CA ARG A 58 -6.04 -8.48 19.55
C ARG A 58 -7.24 -7.66 19.09
N LYS A 59 -7.03 -6.74 18.15
CA LYS A 59 -8.13 -5.96 17.55
C LYS A 59 -9.17 -6.88 16.91
N LEU A 60 -8.74 -7.92 16.21
CA LEU A 60 -9.63 -8.92 15.59
C LEU A 60 -10.42 -9.70 16.62
N LYS A 61 -9.72 -10.27 17.62
CA LYS A 61 -10.36 -11.03 18.70
C LYS A 61 -11.40 -10.18 19.41
N ASN A 62 -11.10 -8.91 19.69
CA ASN A 62 -12.04 -8.00 20.35
C ASN A 62 -13.27 -7.69 19.49
N ILE A 63 -13.10 -7.49 18.19
CA ILE A 63 -14.23 -7.25 17.26
C ILE A 63 -15.12 -8.50 17.18
N MET A 64 -14.51 -9.69 17.07
CA MET A 64 -15.24 -10.96 17.03
C MET A 64 -15.96 -11.25 18.35
N ALA A 65 -15.31 -11.02 19.49
CA ALA A 65 -15.92 -11.21 20.80
C ALA A 65 -17.16 -10.31 20.98
N LYS A 66 -17.08 -9.04 20.54
CA LYS A 66 -18.23 -8.13 20.54
C LYS A 66 -19.35 -8.60 19.60
N ALA A 67 -18.99 -9.14 18.42
CA ALA A 67 -19.96 -9.70 17.49
C ALA A 67 -20.64 -10.96 18.06
N LYS A 68 -19.89 -11.85 18.71
CA LYS A 68 -20.45 -13.04 19.38
C LYS A 68 -21.45 -12.67 20.48
N LYS A 69 -21.06 -11.78 21.40
CA LYS A 69 -21.96 -11.28 22.45
C LYS A 69 -23.25 -10.67 21.90
N LYS A 70 -23.15 -9.89 20.82
CA LYS A 70 -24.33 -9.31 20.15
C LYS A 70 -25.16 -10.36 19.41
N ALA A 71 -24.53 -11.39 18.85
CA ALA A 71 -25.23 -12.49 18.21
C ALA A 71 -26.03 -13.30 19.23
N GLU A 72 -25.46 -13.59 20.41
CA GLU A 72 -26.17 -14.26 21.52
C GLU A 72 -27.44 -13.50 21.93
N VAL A 73 -27.34 -12.17 22.06
CA VAL A 73 -28.51 -11.30 22.36
C VAL A 73 -29.58 -11.38 21.26
N ILE A 74 -29.18 -11.38 19.98
CA ILE A 74 -30.14 -11.48 18.86
C ILE A 74 -30.79 -12.87 18.82
N THR A 75 -30.04 -13.93 19.12
CA THR A 75 -30.57 -15.29 19.14
C THR A 75 -31.60 -15.47 20.26
N ASN A 76 -31.35 -14.89 21.43
CA ASN A 76 -32.23 -14.96 22.61
C ASN A 76 -33.46 -14.04 22.54
N ASN A 77 -33.53 -13.11 21.58
CA ASN A 77 -34.70 -12.24 21.43
C ASN A 77 -35.90 -13.05 20.90
N GLU A 78 -37.00 -13.13 21.65
CA GLU A 78 -38.18 -13.93 21.31
C GLU A 78 -39.12 -13.25 20.30
N GLU A 79 -39.00 -11.93 20.11
CA GLU A 79 -39.88 -11.15 19.21
C GLU A 79 -39.58 -11.39 17.71
N LEU A 80 -38.39 -11.89 17.38
CA LEU A 80 -37.92 -12.05 16.00
C LEU A 80 -38.16 -13.46 15.46
N SER A 81 -38.55 -13.56 14.19
CA SER A 81 -38.62 -14.86 13.50
C SER A 81 -37.22 -15.46 13.31
N GLN A 82 -37.11 -16.79 13.29
CA GLN A 82 -35.82 -17.48 13.08
C GLN A 82 -35.08 -17.02 11.81
N LYS A 83 -35.82 -16.71 10.74
CA LYS A 83 -35.25 -16.20 9.48
C LYS A 83 -34.63 -14.81 9.65
N GLU A 84 -35.26 -13.96 10.45
CA GLU A 84 -34.79 -12.60 10.74
C GLU A 84 -33.60 -12.61 11.67
N LYS A 85 -33.60 -13.50 12.68
CA LYS A 85 -32.44 -13.78 13.54
C LYS A 85 -31.22 -14.15 12.70
N ALA A 86 -31.37 -15.11 11.78
CA ALA A 86 -30.28 -15.54 10.89
C ALA A 86 -29.78 -14.40 9.99
N PHE A 87 -30.69 -13.56 9.48
CA PHE A 87 -30.32 -12.41 8.66
C PHE A 87 -29.52 -11.35 9.45
N GLU A 88 -29.99 -10.99 10.64
CA GLU A 88 -29.35 -9.95 11.46
C GLU A 88 -28.00 -10.44 12.02
N VAL A 89 -27.89 -11.72 12.40
CA VAL A 89 -26.61 -12.36 12.76
C VAL A 89 -25.62 -12.30 11.60
N ASN A 90 -26.04 -12.66 10.38
CA ASN A 90 -25.19 -12.59 9.19
C ASN A 90 -24.73 -11.16 8.89
N LYS A 91 -25.63 -10.18 9.04
CA LYS A 91 -25.32 -8.75 8.85
C LYS A 91 -24.36 -8.24 9.92
N LEU A 92 -24.48 -8.69 11.16
CA LEU A 92 -23.57 -8.36 12.26
C LEU A 92 -22.15 -8.86 11.97
N TYR A 93 -22.00 -10.12 11.55
CA TYR A 93 -20.69 -10.67 11.18
C TYR A 93 -20.08 -9.98 9.95
N LYS A 94 -20.90 -9.65 8.93
CA LYS A 94 -20.45 -8.85 7.78
C LYS A 94 -19.92 -7.48 8.21
N LYS A 95 -20.61 -6.78 9.13
CA LYS A 95 -20.15 -5.50 9.69
C LYS A 95 -18.85 -5.64 10.49
N ALA A 96 -18.70 -6.73 11.25
CA ALA A 96 -17.50 -7.02 12.03
C ALA A 96 -16.26 -7.31 11.13
N MET A 97 -16.48 -7.94 9.97
CA MET A 97 -15.42 -8.24 8.99
C MET A 97 -15.09 -7.08 8.05
N ALA A 98 -16.04 -6.17 7.80
CA ALA A 98 -15.87 -5.02 6.89
C ALA A 98 -14.64 -4.11 7.15
N PRO A 99 -14.25 -3.76 8.40
CA PRO A 99 -13.05 -2.96 8.63
C PRO A 99 -11.75 -3.72 8.39
N LEU A 100 -11.81 -5.06 8.32
CA LEU A 100 -10.65 -5.89 8.09
C LEU A 100 -10.42 -6.18 6.60
N GLN A 101 -11.51 -6.30 5.84
CA GLN A 101 -11.45 -6.47 4.40
C GLN A 101 -10.98 -5.16 3.75
N LYS A 102 -9.92 -5.26 2.93
CA LYS A 102 -9.50 -4.14 2.10
C LYS A 102 -10.60 -3.87 1.10
N LYS A 103 -11.08 -2.63 1.03
CA LYS A 103 -12.07 -2.23 0.04
C LYS A 103 -11.44 -2.35 -1.34
N GLU A 104 -11.90 -3.31 -2.13
CA GLU A 104 -11.44 -3.49 -3.50
C GLU A 104 -11.91 -2.32 -4.37
N THR A 105 -11.01 -1.80 -5.19
CA THR A 105 -11.32 -0.69 -6.10
C THR A 105 -12.13 -1.22 -7.27
N LYS A 106 -13.40 -0.84 -7.38
CA LYS A 106 -14.26 -1.26 -8.50
C LYS A 106 -13.83 -0.56 -9.79
N TYR A 107 -13.52 -1.33 -10.83
CA TYR A 107 -13.21 -0.80 -12.15
C TYR A 107 -14.49 -0.53 -12.94
N VAL A 108 -14.67 0.71 -13.38
CA VAL A 108 -15.84 1.12 -14.18
C VAL A 108 -15.35 1.65 -15.51
N VAL A 109 -15.94 1.16 -16.60
CA VAL A 109 -15.60 1.67 -17.94
C VAL A 109 -16.26 3.03 -18.15
N MET A 110 -15.48 3.99 -18.63
CA MET A 110 -15.96 5.31 -19.03
C MET A 110 -16.85 5.19 -20.27
N LYS A 111 -18.17 5.34 -20.08
CA LYS A 111 -19.18 5.51 -21.14
C LYS A 111 -19.66 6.97 -21.13
N LYS A 112 -20.36 7.42 -22.17
CA LYS A 112 -20.88 8.81 -22.27
C LYS A 112 -21.61 9.25 -20.99
N MET A 113 -22.44 8.37 -20.42
CA MET A 113 -23.20 8.63 -19.19
C MET A 113 -22.35 8.76 -17.90
N ASN A 114 -21.14 8.19 -17.90
CA ASN A 114 -20.23 8.18 -16.74
C ASN A 114 -19.00 9.09 -16.96
N LYS A 115 -19.04 9.98 -17.97
CA LYS A 115 -17.96 10.90 -18.28
C LYS A 115 -18.05 12.12 -17.35
N GLY A 116 -17.00 12.39 -16.59
CA GLY A 116 -16.92 13.56 -15.69
C GLY A 116 -17.70 13.44 -14.37
N HIS A 117 -18.56 12.43 -14.21
CA HIS A 117 -19.36 12.24 -13.01
C HIS A 117 -19.06 10.93 -12.29
N LYS A 118 -19.34 10.89 -10.99
CA LYS A 118 -19.30 9.67 -10.20
C LYS A 118 -20.27 8.64 -10.79
N PRO A 119 -19.82 7.41 -11.10
CA PRO A 119 -20.69 6.40 -11.69
C PRO A 119 -21.83 6.04 -10.73
N LYS A 120 -23.07 6.05 -11.24
CA LYS A 120 -24.26 5.66 -10.49
C LYS A 120 -24.13 4.20 -10.02
N GLY A 121 -24.50 3.92 -8.77
CA GLY A 121 -24.48 2.57 -8.19
C GLY A 121 -23.13 2.08 -7.67
N VAL A 122 -22.06 2.90 -7.69
CA VAL A 122 -20.77 2.53 -7.09
C VAL A 122 -20.55 3.25 -5.77
N LYS A 123 -20.54 2.48 -4.69
CA LYS A 123 -20.25 2.93 -3.32
C LYS A 123 -18.83 2.49 -2.96
N GLY A 124 -17.99 3.44 -2.54
CA GLY A 124 -16.59 3.18 -2.17
C GLY A 124 -15.57 3.55 -3.26
N PRO A 125 -14.29 3.12 -3.10
CA PRO A 125 -13.23 3.44 -4.03
C PRO A 125 -13.51 2.82 -5.39
N TYR A 126 -13.41 3.63 -6.44
CA TYR A 126 -13.58 3.18 -7.82
C TYR A 126 -12.48 3.76 -8.70
N LYS A 127 -12.18 3.07 -9.78
CA LYS A 127 -11.28 3.54 -10.82
C LYS A 127 -12.03 3.58 -12.13
N LEU A 128 -12.25 4.79 -12.63
CA LEU A 128 -12.81 4.98 -13.96
C LEU A 128 -11.71 4.65 -14.98
N VAL A 129 -11.99 3.75 -15.91
CA VAL A 129 -11.06 3.28 -16.93
C VAL A 129 -11.61 3.65 -18.29
N ASP A 130 -10.86 4.42 -19.05
CA ASP A 130 -11.14 4.72 -20.45
C ASP A 130 -10.27 3.86 -21.39
N LYS A 131 -10.52 3.96 -22.69
CA LYS A 131 -9.77 3.20 -23.71
C LYS A 131 -8.29 3.60 -23.74
N ARG A 132 -7.97 4.88 -23.53
CA ARG A 132 -6.58 5.38 -23.55
C ARG A 132 -5.80 4.87 -22.35
N MET A 133 -6.33 4.98 -21.12
CA MET A 133 -5.71 4.41 -19.93
C MET A 133 -5.51 2.89 -20.05
N LYS A 134 -6.44 2.16 -20.68
CA LYS A 134 -6.24 0.72 -20.95
C LYS A 134 -5.02 0.49 -21.84
N LYS A 135 -4.88 1.26 -22.93
CA LYS A 135 -3.72 1.16 -23.84
C LYS A 135 -2.41 1.55 -23.15
N ASP A 136 -2.42 2.66 -22.40
CA ASP A 136 -1.21 3.17 -21.73
C ASP A 136 -0.71 2.19 -20.66
N LYS A 137 -1.61 1.66 -19.82
CA LYS A 137 -1.27 0.63 -18.83
C LYS A 137 -0.81 -0.67 -19.48
N TYR A 138 -1.45 -1.08 -20.57
CA TYR A 138 -1.04 -2.28 -21.30
C TYR A 138 0.38 -2.12 -21.85
N ALA A 139 0.70 -0.97 -22.45
CA ALA A 139 2.04 -0.66 -22.93
C ALA A 139 3.07 -0.58 -21.78
N ALA A 140 2.72 0.06 -20.66
CA ALA A 140 3.56 0.14 -19.47
C ALA A 140 3.88 -1.26 -18.91
N ASN A 141 2.85 -2.08 -18.68
CA ASN A 141 3.01 -3.45 -18.19
C ASN A 141 3.85 -4.30 -19.14
N LYS A 142 3.68 -4.13 -20.47
CA LYS A 142 4.49 -4.82 -21.48
C LYS A 142 5.96 -4.39 -21.43
N ARG A 143 6.24 -3.11 -21.20
CA ARG A 143 7.62 -2.59 -21.02
C ARG A 143 8.25 -3.12 -19.72
N GLU A 144 7.50 -3.14 -18.62
CA GLU A 144 7.97 -3.69 -17.34
C GLU A 144 8.28 -5.19 -17.45
N ALA A 145 7.39 -5.97 -18.05
CA ALA A 145 7.60 -7.39 -18.29
C ALA A 145 8.85 -7.66 -19.15
N LYS A 146 9.17 -6.77 -20.10
CA LYS A 146 10.41 -6.84 -20.88
C LYS A 146 11.65 -6.43 -20.07
N LYS A 147 11.55 -5.43 -19.18
CA LYS A 147 12.65 -5.02 -18.29
C LYS A 147 13.07 -6.14 -17.32
N GLY A 148 12.13 -6.96 -16.86
CA GLY A 148 12.44 -8.14 -16.04
C GLY A 148 13.10 -9.29 -16.80
N LYS A 149 13.03 -9.28 -18.15
CA LYS A 149 13.69 -10.23 -19.05
C LYS A 149 14.95 -9.63 -19.66
N LYS A 150 15.80 -8.97 -18.87
CA LYS A 150 17.19 -8.77 -19.31
C LYS A 150 17.78 -10.16 -19.50
N HIS A 151 18.05 -10.52 -20.76
CA HIS A 151 18.80 -11.72 -21.11
C HIS A 151 20.10 -11.72 -20.31
N VAL A 152 20.15 -12.51 -19.24
CA VAL A 152 21.41 -13.09 -18.81
C VAL A 152 21.82 -13.95 -19.99
N LYS A 153 22.74 -13.45 -20.82
CA LYS A 153 23.41 -14.26 -21.84
C LYS A 153 24.13 -15.36 -21.07
N GLN A 154 23.47 -16.49 -20.85
CA GLN A 154 24.16 -17.72 -20.47
C GLN A 154 25.02 -18.08 -21.67
N SER A 155 26.29 -17.68 -21.63
CA SER A 155 27.30 -18.18 -22.54
C SER A 155 27.32 -19.70 -22.40
N LYS A 156 26.84 -20.41 -23.43
CA LYS A 156 26.98 -21.86 -23.49
C LYS A 156 28.48 -22.19 -23.36
N PRO A 157 28.89 -23.09 -22.44
CA PRO A 157 30.30 -23.46 -22.34
C PRO A 157 30.76 -24.08 -23.66
N ARG A 158 31.92 -23.62 -24.14
CA ARG A 158 32.55 -24.07 -25.38
C ARG A 158 32.86 -25.57 -25.25
N PRO A 159 32.47 -26.44 -26.19
CA PRO A 159 32.74 -27.87 -26.08
C PRO A 159 34.25 -28.12 -26.15
N GLN A 160 34.80 -28.79 -25.13
CA GLN A 160 36.21 -29.19 -25.09
C GLN A 160 36.45 -30.23 -26.18
N LYS A 161 37.34 -29.92 -27.14
CA LYS A 161 37.79 -30.88 -28.16
C LYS A 161 38.54 -32.00 -27.44
N LYS A 162 38.02 -33.23 -27.50
CA LYS A 162 38.73 -34.40 -27.00
C LYS A 162 40.02 -34.57 -27.82
N ALA A 163 41.16 -34.54 -27.15
CA ALA A 163 42.45 -34.87 -27.74
C ALA A 163 42.41 -36.33 -28.23
N ARG A 164 42.78 -36.56 -29.50
CA ARG A 164 43.00 -37.90 -30.03
C ARG A 164 44.26 -38.43 -29.36
N LYS A 165 44.17 -39.58 -28.71
CA LYS A 165 45.33 -40.30 -28.15
C LYS A 165 46.09 -40.97 -29.30
N ALA A 166 47.41 -41.04 -29.13
CA ALA A 166 48.41 -41.56 -30.08
C ALA A 166 48.08 -42.97 -30.59
#